data_AF-A0A7V1ARH6-F1
#
_entry.id   AF-A0A7V1ARH6-F1
#
_cell.length_a   1.000
_cell.length_b   1.000
_cell.length_c   1.000
_cell.angle_alpha   90.00
_cell.angle_beta   90.00
_cell.angle_gamma   90.00
#
_symmetry.space_group_name_H-M   'P 1'
#
loop_
_entity.id
_entity.type
_entity.pdbx_description
1 polymer ?
#
loop_
_entity_poly.entity_id
_entity_poly.type
_entity_poly.pdbx_seq_one_letter_code
_entity_poly.pdbx_strand_id
1 'polypeptide(L)'
;FHLDLLYLSRRLWRRTIGACTLGNIEKEILQITRYGDVPGYLVPQFYFDFLRTKDGTALQKVFYHNQMDVLSLAALLNLQLEVLEGHSPEVPIDHLSLGKLFLQIKEEALSLEYLEINHDKIIRSEFVAEINLFLAQLYKRRQEWKKANNLWKTMMMTARFELEPYEELAKYYEHQARNCEEAYKICLEAQKRISLLEQLGKHPVSIVQKQALTHRIDRLTRKIRTKRNLKR
;
A
#
# COMPACT_ATOMS: atom_id res chain seq x y z
N PHE A 1 -8.43 -13.77 -19.94
CA PHE A 1 -7.47 -13.48 -18.85
C PHE A 1 -6.24 -12.87 -19.51
N HIS A 2 -5.85 -11.64 -19.19
CA HIS A 2 -4.63 -11.03 -19.73
C HIS A 2 -3.67 -10.81 -18.55
N LEU A 3 -2.50 -11.43 -18.62
CA LEU A 3 -1.44 -11.28 -17.62
C LEU A 3 -0.52 -10.13 -18.04
N ASP A 4 -0.66 -8.97 -17.40
CA ASP A 4 0.27 -7.85 -17.57
C ASP A 4 1.37 -7.94 -16.51
N LEU A 5 2.52 -8.50 -16.90
CA LEU A 5 3.68 -8.64 -16.02
C LEU A 5 4.22 -7.28 -15.56
N LEU A 6 4.14 -6.25 -16.41
CA LEU A 6 4.60 -4.91 -16.06
C LEU A 6 3.67 -4.24 -15.05
N TYR A 7 2.38 -4.58 -15.05
CA TYR A 7 1.45 -4.13 -14.01
C TYR A 7 1.87 -4.66 -12.64
N LEU A 8 2.18 -5.95 -12.51
CA LEU A 8 2.69 -6.50 -11.26
C LEU A 8 4.06 -5.90 -10.92
N SER A 9 4.94 -5.71 -11.91
CA SER A 9 6.24 -5.07 -11.69
C SER A 9 6.13 -3.66 -11.11
N ARG A 10 5.19 -2.85 -11.60
CA ARG A 10 4.94 -1.50 -11.06
C ARG A 10 4.52 -1.52 -9.59
N ARG A 11 3.92 -2.61 -9.12
CA ARG A 11 3.48 -2.74 -7.73
C ARG A 11 4.59 -3.22 -6.83
N LEU A 12 5.46 -4.07 -7.35
CA LEU A 12 6.60 -4.64 -6.63
C LEU A 12 7.77 -3.64 -6.54
N TRP A 13 8.13 -3.02 -7.66
CA TRP A 13 9.44 -2.35 -7.78
C TRP A 13 9.38 -0.84 -8.01
N ARG A 14 8.22 -0.22 -8.21
CA ARG A 14 8.15 1.23 -8.50
C ARG A 14 8.78 2.10 -7.40
N ARG A 15 8.70 1.70 -6.13
CA ARG A 15 9.36 2.44 -5.04
C ARG A 15 10.88 2.25 -5.04
N THR A 16 11.35 1.11 -5.53
CA THR A 16 12.77 0.75 -5.57
C THR A 16 13.49 1.33 -6.77
N ILE A 17 12.94 1.16 -7.98
CA ILE A 17 13.62 1.49 -9.25
C ILE A 17 12.94 2.62 -10.04
N GLY A 18 11.83 3.17 -9.55
CA GLY A 18 11.07 4.22 -10.23
C GLY A 18 10.33 3.70 -11.47
N ALA A 19 10.87 3.97 -12.65
CA ALA A 19 10.24 3.61 -13.92
C ALA A 19 10.28 2.09 -14.16
N CYS A 20 9.13 1.45 -14.35
CA CYS A 20 9.05 0.00 -14.57
C CYS A 20 8.83 -0.32 -16.05
N THR A 21 9.69 0.20 -16.93
CA THR A 21 9.78 -0.26 -18.32
C THR A 21 10.53 -1.59 -18.36
N LEU A 22 10.30 -2.41 -19.39
CA LEU A 22 10.97 -3.71 -19.49
C LEU A 22 12.50 -3.57 -19.44
N GLY A 23 13.07 -2.63 -20.19
CA GLY A 23 14.52 -2.37 -20.15
C GLY A 23 15.06 -1.92 -18.78
N ASN A 24 14.28 -1.17 -17.99
CA ASN A 24 14.73 -0.80 -16.63
C ASN A 24 14.62 -1.98 -15.66
N ILE A 25 13.58 -2.81 -15.81
CA ILE A 25 13.43 -4.05 -15.02
C ILE A 25 14.56 -5.02 -15.35
N GLU A 26 14.92 -5.17 -16.62
CA GLU A 26 16.06 -5.98 -17.03
C GLU A 26 17.34 -5.55 -16.33
N LYS A 27 17.64 -4.26 -16.37
CA LYS A 27 18.86 -3.71 -15.78
C LYS A 27 18.88 -3.82 -14.25
N GLU A 28 17.83 -3.35 -13.59
CA GLU A 28 17.84 -3.17 -12.13
C GLU A 28 17.41 -4.42 -11.36
N ILE A 29 16.60 -5.29 -11.96
CA ILE A 29 16.01 -6.47 -11.29
C ILE A 29 16.58 -7.77 -11.87
N LEU A 30 16.51 -7.96 -13.19
CA LEU A 30 16.98 -9.20 -13.83
C LEU A 30 18.49 -9.22 -14.08
N GLN A 31 19.18 -8.10 -13.88
CA GLN A 31 20.62 -7.92 -14.15
C GLN A 31 21.03 -8.30 -15.59
N ILE A 32 20.14 -8.04 -16.56
CA ILE A 32 20.35 -8.29 -17.99
C ILE A 32 20.89 -7.03 -18.66
N THR A 33 22.00 -7.16 -19.40
CA THR A 33 22.54 -6.10 -20.27
C THR A 33 22.43 -6.52 -21.73
N ARG A 34 21.78 -5.69 -22.56
CA ARG A 34 21.62 -5.94 -23.99
C ARG A 34 22.75 -5.26 -24.79
N TYR A 35 23.31 -5.97 -25.77
CA TYR A 35 24.26 -5.41 -26.75
C TYR A 35 23.67 -5.42 -28.15
N GLY A 36 23.84 -4.32 -28.89
CA GLY A 36 23.38 -4.23 -30.29
C GLY A 36 21.86 -4.17 -30.49
N ASP A 37 21.09 -3.96 -29.42
CA ASP A 37 19.63 -3.87 -29.48
C ASP A 37 19.18 -2.60 -30.20
N VAL A 38 18.02 -2.68 -30.85
CA VAL A 38 17.38 -1.52 -31.50
C VAL A 38 16.41 -0.85 -30.53
N PRO A 39 16.32 0.49 -30.54
CA PRO A 39 15.25 1.17 -29.83
C PRO A 39 13.88 0.68 -30.30
N GLY A 40 13.02 0.23 -29.37
CA GLY A 40 11.74 -0.39 -29.71
C GLY A 40 10.82 0.48 -30.58
N TYR A 41 10.90 1.80 -30.44
CA TYR A 41 10.13 2.74 -31.28
C TYR A 41 10.56 2.74 -32.76
N LEU A 42 11.74 2.20 -33.10
CA LEU A 42 12.22 2.05 -34.48
C LEU A 42 11.78 0.73 -35.13
N VAL A 43 11.29 -0.25 -34.35
CA VAL A 43 10.86 -1.55 -34.87
C VAL A 43 9.81 -1.42 -36.00
N PRO A 44 8.76 -0.59 -35.88
CA PRO A 44 7.80 -0.40 -36.99
C PRO A 44 8.46 0.14 -38.25
N GLN A 45 9.39 1.09 -38.11
CA GLN A 45 10.09 1.70 -39.24
C GLN A 45 10.93 0.66 -39.99
N PHE A 46 11.71 -0.16 -39.27
CA PHE A 46 12.51 -1.22 -39.89
C PHE A 46 11.65 -2.26 -40.63
N TYR A 47 10.46 -2.56 -40.10
CA TYR A 47 9.52 -3.44 -40.77
C TYR A 47 8.96 -2.83 -42.07
N PHE A 48 8.56 -1.56 -42.05
CA PHE A 48 8.10 -0.85 -43.25
C PHE A 48 9.18 -0.72 -44.32
N ASP A 49 10.42 -0.46 -43.91
CA ASP A 49 11.56 -0.39 -44.82
C ASP A 49 11.78 -1.74 -45.52
N PHE A 50 11.76 -2.85 -44.79
CA PHE A 50 11.81 -4.19 -45.38
C PHE A 50 10.67 -4.44 -46.38
N LEU A 51 9.43 -4.06 -46.06
CA LEU A 51 8.30 -4.27 -46.98
C LEU A 51 8.49 -3.56 -48.32
N ARG A 52 9.14 -2.38 -48.30
CA ARG A 52 9.42 -1.54 -49.47
C ARG A 52 10.65 -2.00 -50.25
N THR A 53 11.77 -2.24 -49.58
CA THR A 53 13.07 -2.51 -50.23
C THR A 53 13.34 -3.99 -50.45
N LYS A 54 12.64 -4.86 -49.71
CA LYS A 54 12.92 -6.30 -49.56
C LYS A 54 14.31 -6.62 -48.96
N ASP A 55 15.02 -5.62 -48.43
CA ASP A 55 16.27 -5.82 -47.71
C ASP A 55 15.99 -6.15 -46.23
N GLY A 56 16.31 -7.37 -45.83
CA GLY A 56 16.08 -7.89 -44.48
C GLY A 56 17.21 -7.60 -43.48
N THR A 57 18.27 -6.89 -43.87
CA THR A 57 19.46 -6.70 -43.02
C THR A 57 19.12 -6.08 -41.66
N ALA A 58 18.22 -5.09 -41.63
CA ALA A 58 17.79 -4.45 -40.38
C ALA A 58 16.85 -5.33 -39.51
N LEU A 59 16.15 -6.30 -40.11
CA LEU A 59 15.22 -7.17 -39.38
C LEU A 59 15.93 -8.12 -38.41
N GLN A 60 17.19 -8.46 -38.65
CA GLN A 60 17.96 -9.28 -37.70
C GLN A 60 17.97 -8.66 -36.30
N LYS A 61 18.11 -7.33 -36.23
CA LYS A 61 18.09 -6.60 -34.95
C LYS A 61 16.68 -6.56 -34.33
N VAL A 62 15.63 -6.49 -35.16
CA VAL A 62 14.24 -6.56 -34.70
C VAL A 62 13.93 -7.93 -34.10
N PHE A 63 14.39 -9.02 -34.73
CA PHE A 63 14.23 -10.36 -34.18
C PHE A 63 15.00 -10.54 -32.88
N TYR A 64 16.22 -10.02 -32.81
CA TYR A 64 16.99 -10.02 -31.57
C TYR A 64 16.28 -9.25 -30.45
N HIS A 65 15.75 -8.05 -30.73
CA HIS A 65 14.95 -7.27 -29.78
C HIS A 65 13.76 -8.08 -29.24
N ASN A 66 12.99 -8.68 -30.15
CA ASN A 66 11.82 -9.48 -29.79
C ASN A 66 12.21 -10.72 -28.97
N GLN A 67 13.28 -11.41 -29.36
CA GLN A 67 13.81 -12.55 -28.63
C GLN A 67 14.17 -12.16 -27.19
N MET A 68 14.88 -11.05 -27.00
CA MET A 68 15.24 -10.56 -25.67
C MET A 68 14.00 -10.17 -24.86
N ASP A 69 13.01 -9.50 -25.47
CA ASP A 69 11.76 -9.17 -24.79
C ASP A 69 11.03 -10.42 -24.29
N VAL A 70 10.91 -11.46 -25.12
CA VAL A 70 10.24 -12.72 -24.75
C VAL A 70 11.00 -13.43 -23.62
N LEU A 71 12.33 -13.52 -23.71
CA LEU A 71 13.16 -14.14 -22.68
C LEU A 71 13.08 -13.39 -21.35
N SER A 72 13.12 -12.06 -21.39
CA SER A 72 13.03 -11.22 -20.20
C SER A 72 11.66 -11.26 -19.55
N LEU A 73 10.58 -11.33 -20.33
CA LEU A 73 9.23 -11.54 -19.80
C LEU A 73 9.09 -12.93 -19.16
N ALA A 74 9.69 -13.97 -19.72
CA ALA A 74 9.70 -15.31 -19.12
C ALA A 74 10.47 -15.33 -17.79
N ALA A 75 11.67 -14.74 -17.75
CA ALA A 75 12.46 -14.60 -16.53
C ALA A 75 11.72 -13.78 -15.46
N LEU A 76 11.10 -12.67 -15.86
CA LEU A 76 10.29 -11.82 -14.99
C LEU A 76 9.09 -12.57 -14.42
N LEU A 77 8.40 -13.37 -15.23
CA LEU A 77 7.29 -14.20 -14.76
C LEU A 77 7.76 -15.19 -13.70
N ASN A 78 8.88 -15.89 -13.92
CA ASN A 78 9.41 -16.83 -12.94
C ASN A 78 9.71 -16.15 -11.60
N LEU A 79 10.41 -15.00 -11.63
CA LEU A 79 10.70 -14.20 -10.44
C LEU A 79 9.42 -13.73 -9.74
N GLN A 80 8.39 -13.32 -10.48
CA GLN A 80 7.11 -12.91 -9.91
C GLN A 80 6.37 -14.08 -9.26
N LEU A 81 6.46 -15.29 -9.83
CA LEU A 81 5.89 -16.49 -9.22
C LEU A 81 6.59 -16.84 -7.90
N GLU A 82 7.92 -16.79 -7.87
CA GLU A 82 8.69 -17.00 -6.64
C GLU A 82 8.26 -16.03 -5.53
N VAL A 83 8.10 -14.74 -5.88
CA VAL A 83 7.56 -13.73 -4.94
C VAL A 83 6.15 -14.09 -4.46
N LEU A 84 5.26 -14.48 -5.38
CA LEU A 84 3.87 -14.80 -5.02
C LEU A 84 3.75 -16.05 -4.15
N GLU A 85 4.68 -16.99 -4.28
CA GLU A 85 4.80 -18.18 -3.42
C GLU A 85 5.36 -17.85 -2.02
N GLY A 86 5.76 -16.60 -1.78
CA GLY A 86 6.31 -16.16 -0.50
C GLY A 86 7.82 -16.38 -0.36
N HIS A 87 8.49 -16.84 -1.41
CA HIS A 87 9.95 -16.88 -1.41
C HIS A 87 10.50 -15.45 -1.33
N SER A 88 11.59 -15.27 -0.59
CA SER A 88 12.28 -13.98 -0.51
C SER A 88 13.26 -13.92 -1.69
N PRO A 89 12.95 -13.19 -2.77
CA PRO A 89 13.86 -13.13 -3.89
C PRO A 89 15.11 -12.33 -3.50
N GLU A 90 16.26 -12.72 -4.02
CA GLU A 90 17.51 -11.95 -3.89
C GLU A 90 17.54 -10.75 -4.86
N VAL A 91 16.43 -9.99 -4.91
CA VAL A 91 16.28 -8.80 -5.76
C VAL A 91 15.86 -7.61 -4.90
N PRO A 92 16.20 -6.38 -5.31
CA PRO A 92 15.88 -5.21 -4.51
C PRO A 92 14.36 -4.96 -4.56
N ILE A 93 13.66 -5.29 -3.47
CA ILE A 93 12.23 -5.06 -3.30
C ILE A 93 11.92 -4.50 -1.90
N ASP A 94 11.08 -3.47 -1.83
CA ASP A 94 10.69 -2.93 -0.53
C ASP A 94 9.57 -3.76 0.11
N HIS A 95 9.71 -4.02 1.41
CA HIS A 95 8.77 -4.85 2.15
C HIS A 95 7.34 -4.27 2.22
N LEU A 96 7.17 -2.95 2.06
CA LEU A 96 5.84 -2.34 2.03
C LEU A 96 5.12 -2.69 0.73
N SER A 97 5.80 -2.72 -0.41
CA SER A 97 5.26 -3.20 -1.67
C SER A 97 4.88 -4.68 -1.61
N LEU A 98 5.69 -5.53 -0.97
CA LEU A 98 5.34 -6.93 -0.70
C LEU A 98 4.11 -7.04 0.21
N GLY A 99 4.11 -6.32 1.33
CA GLY A 99 3.00 -6.28 2.28
C GLY A 99 1.67 -5.93 1.61
N LYS A 100 1.67 -4.93 0.72
CA LYS A 100 0.49 -4.51 -0.05
C LYS A 100 0.06 -5.52 -1.11
N LEU A 101 1.01 -6.21 -1.75
CA LEU A 101 0.68 -7.27 -2.71
C LEU A 101 -0.04 -8.42 -1.98
N PHE A 102 0.54 -8.93 -0.91
CA PHE A 102 -0.03 -10.03 -0.14
C PHE A 102 -1.40 -9.69 0.46
N LEU A 103 -1.58 -8.44 0.90
CA LEU A 103 -2.91 -7.97 1.34
C LEU A 103 -3.96 -8.06 0.23
N GLN A 104 -3.59 -7.71 -1.01
CA GLN A 104 -4.52 -7.77 -2.15
C GLN A 104 -4.89 -9.20 -2.52
N ILE A 105 -3.92 -10.12 -2.51
CA ILE A 105 -4.17 -11.54 -2.81
C ILE A 105 -4.72 -12.31 -1.60
N LYS A 106 -4.98 -11.62 -0.48
CA LYS A 106 -5.56 -12.13 0.77
C LYS A 106 -4.65 -13.09 1.56
N GLU A 107 -3.35 -13.08 1.26
CA GLU A 107 -2.33 -13.77 2.04
C GLU A 107 -1.93 -12.93 3.26
N GLU A 108 -2.79 -12.90 4.28
CA GLU A 108 -2.60 -12.04 5.45
C GLU A 108 -1.32 -12.35 6.24
N ALA A 109 -0.89 -13.62 6.29
CA ALA A 109 0.27 -14.02 7.08
C ALA A 109 1.56 -13.42 6.52
N LEU A 110 1.80 -13.59 5.22
CA LEU A 110 2.92 -12.98 4.50
C LEU A 110 2.81 -11.45 4.53
N SER A 111 1.62 -10.89 4.36
CA SER A 111 1.41 -9.44 4.43
C SER A 111 1.87 -8.88 5.78
N LEU A 112 1.48 -9.52 6.87
CA LEU A 112 1.85 -9.11 8.23
C LEU A 112 3.36 -9.25 8.48
N GLU A 113 3.96 -10.37 8.06
CA GLU A 113 5.40 -10.60 8.18
C GLU A 113 6.23 -9.48 7.54
N TYR A 114 5.97 -9.18 6.26
CA TYR A 114 6.73 -8.15 5.54
C TYR A 114 6.51 -6.74 6.13
N LEU A 115 5.27 -6.41 6.53
CA LEU A 115 4.96 -5.11 7.12
C LEU A 115 5.58 -4.92 8.51
N GLU A 116 5.59 -5.96 9.36
CA GLU A 116 6.22 -5.90 10.69
C GLU A 116 7.74 -5.69 10.58
N ILE A 117 8.43 -6.42 9.69
CA ILE A 117 9.88 -6.27 9.49
C ILE A 117 10.24 -4.82 9.11
N ASN A 118 9.41 -4.18 8.29
CA ASN A 118 9.66 -2.79 7.89
C ASN A 118 9.38 -1.80 9.03
N HIS A 119 8.29 -2.03 9.78
CA HIS A 119 7.91 -1.20 10.91
C HIS A 119 9.02 -1.10 11.96
N ASP A 120 9.70 -2.20 12.26
CA ASP A 120 10.79 -2.22 13.25
C ASP A 120 12.05 -1.46 12.78
N LYS A 121 12.33 -1.48 11.48
CA LYS A 121 13.52 -0.82 10.89
C LYS A 121 13.31 0.67 10.65
N ILE A 122 12.06 1.12 10.56
CA ILE A 122 11.72 2.44 10.02
C ILE A 122 10.83 3.19 11.01
N ILE A 123 11.45 3.83 12.00
CA ILE A 123 10.72 4.70 12.95
C ILE A 123 10.60 6.15 12.41
N ARG A 124 11.20 6.48 11.24
CA ARG A 124 11.28 7.86 10.71
C ARG A 124 11.06 8.06 9.19
N SER A 125 10.62 7.05 8.42
CA SER A 125 10.33 7.32 7.00
C SER A 125 8.92 7.87 6.79
N GLU A 126 8.73 8.49 5.62
CA GLU A 126 7.44 8.96 5.13
C GLU A 126 6.38 7.84 4.99
N PHE A 127 6.80 6.57 4.98
CA PHE A 127 5.93 5.41 4.78
C PHE A 127 5.33 4.85 6.08
N VAL A 128 5.77 5.31 7.25
CA VAL A 128 5.31 4.79 8.56
C VAL A 128 3.80 4.89 8.72
N ALA A 129 3.19 5.99 8.27
CA ALA A 129 1.73 6.15 8.33
C ALA A 129 0.99 5.09 7.50
N GLU A 130 1.49 4.80 6.29
CA GLU A 130 0.92 3.79 5.40
C GLU A 130 1.08 2.37 5.98
N ILE A 131 2.25 2.05 6.56
CA ILE A 131 2.51 0.76 7.21
C ILE A 131 1.59 0.56 8.42
N ASN A 132 1.48 1.57 9.29
CA ASN A 132 0.62 1.51 10.48
C ASN A 132 -0.84 1.29 10.12
N LEU A 133 -1.31 1.92 9.05
CA LEU A 133 -2.67 1.73 8.55
C LEU A 133 -2.93 0.26 8.18
N PHE A 134 -2.08 -0.34 7.35
CA PHE A 134 -2.24 -1.72 6.92
C PHE A 134 -2.10 -2.71 8.08
N LEU A 135 -1.10 -2.54 8.95
CA LEU A 135 -0.91 -3.38 10.13
C LEU A 135 -2.10 -3.31 11.08
N ALA A 136 -2.63 -2.11 11.35
CA ALA A 136 -3.77 -1.96 12.26
C ALA A 136 -5.03 -2.64 11.72
N GLN A 137 -5.27 -2.58 10.40
CA GLN A 137 -6.37 -3.29 9.75
C GLN A 137 -6.19 -4.82 9.83
N LEU A 138 -4.98 -5.32 9.63
CA LEU A 138 -4.65 -6.76 9.75
C LEU A 138 -4.84 -7.25 11.18
N TYR A 139 -4.28 -6.57 12.18
CA TYR A 139 -4.45 -6.94 13.58
C TYR A 139 -5.92 -6.88 14.02
N LYS A 140 -6.69 -5.90 13.54
CA LYS A 140 -8.13 -5.84 13.78
C LYS A 140 -8.85 -7.07 13.20
N ARG A 141 -8.56 -7.46 11.95
CA ARG A 141 -9.15 -8.67 11.32
C ARG A 141 -8.82 -9.94 12.12
N ARG A 142 -7.60 -10.03 12.65
CA ARG A 142 -7.12 -11.13 13.51
C ARG A 142 -7.56 -11.03 14.98
N GLN A 143 -8.34 -10.01 15.34
CA GLN A 143 -8.77 -9.75 16.72
C GLN A 143 -7.59 -9.51 17.70
N GLU A 144 -6.42 -9.14 17.20
CA GLU A 144 -5.25 -8.73 17.97
C GLU A 144 -5.40 -7.26 18.43
N TRP A 145 -6.47 -6.99 19.17
CA TRP A 145 -6.92 -5.63 19.50
C TRP A 145 -5.88 -4.78 20.22
N LYS A 146 -5.02 -5.40 21.05
CA LYS A 146 -3.96 -4.68 21.78
C LYS A 146 -2.94 -4.07 20.81
N LYS A 147 -2.49 -4.83 19.81
CA LYS A 147 -1.53 -4.35 18.81
C LYS A 147 -2.17 -3.27 17.93
N ALA A 148 -3.39 -3.50 17.45
CA ALA A 148 -4.14 -2.51 16.67
C ALA A 148 -4.33 -1.18 17.44
N ASN A 149 -4.70 -1.25 18.73
CA ASN A 149 -4.86 -0.08 19.60
C ASN A 149 -3.55 0.71 19.74
N ASN A 150 -2.42 0.03 19.94
CA ASN A 150 -1.12 0.70 20.02
C ASN A 150 -0.80 1.44 18.71
N LEU A 151 -1.07 0.85 17.55
CA LEU A 151 -0.86 1.50 16.26
C LEU A 151 -1.79 2.70 16.04
N TRP A 152 -3.08 2.60 16.37
CA TRP A 152 -3.97 3.76 16.23
C TRP A 152 -3.54 4.92 17.15
N LYS A 153 -3.02 4.61 18.35
CA LYS A 153 -2.45 5.63 19.24
C LYS A 153 -1.22 6.28 18.63
N THR A 154 -0.29 5.52 18.05
CA THR A 154 0.88 6.10 17.39
C THR A 154 0.47 6.98 16.20
N MET A 155 -0.53 6.55 15.42
CA MET A 155 -1.08 7.34 14.31
C MET A 155 -1.70 8.67 14.80
N MET A 156 -2.43 8.68 15.92
CA MET A 156 -2.99 9.90 16.51
C MET A 156 -1.94 10.93 16.95
N MET A 157 -0.72 10.49 17.26
CA MET A 157 0.38 11.38 17.64
C MET A 157 1.09 12.02 16.44
N THR A 158 0.78 11.59 15.22
CA THR A 158 1.38 12.19 14.01
C THR A 158 0.79 13.57 13.72
N ALA A 159 1.58 14.43 13.04
CA ALA A 159 1.15 15.77 12.67
C ALA A 159 0.04 15.78 11.60
N ARG A 160 -0.04 14.72 10.78
CA ARG A 160 -1.07 14.55 9.77
C ARG A 160 -2.35 14.04 10.43
N PHE A 161 -3.45 14.78 10.27
CA PHE A 161 -4.74 14.33 10.77
C PHE A 161 -5.38 13.32 9.82
N GLU A 162 -5.78 12.18 10.38
CA GLU A 162 -6.60 11.16 9.75
C GLU A 162 -7.71 10.76 10.72
N LEU A 163 -8.94 10.60 10.22
CA LEU A 163 -10.10 10.30 11.07
C LEU A 163 -10.13 8.83 11.52
N GLU A 164 -9.63 7.90 10.69
CA GLU A 164 -9.73 6.46 10.92
C GLU A 164 -9.18 6.01 12.29
N PRO A 165 -7.96 6.42 12.74
CA PRO A 165 -7.45 6.03 14.05
C PRO A 165 -8.38 6.42 15.21
N TYR A 166 -8.99 7.61 15.15
CA TYR A 166 -9.94 8.07 16.17
C TYR A 166 -11.20 7.23 16.20
N GLU A 167 -11.75 6.92 15.03
CA GLU A 167 -12.96 6.10 14.95
C GLU A 167 -12.74 4.68 15.46
N GLU A 168 -11.63 4.06 15.06
CA GLU A 168 -11.30 2.69 15.44
C GLU A 168 -10.94 2.59 16.93
N LEU A 169 -10.22 3.57 17.49
CA LEU A 169 -10.00 3.64 18.93
C LEU A 169 -11.29 3.85 19.72
N ALA A 170 -12.18 4.73 19.26
CA ALA A 170 -13.47 4.92 19.90
C ALA A 170 -14.30 3.63 19.90
N LYS A 171 -14.32 2.89 18.78
CA LYS A 171 -14.96 1.57 18.67
C LYS A 171 -14.32 0.56 19.64
N TYR A 172 -12.99 0.50 19.70
CA TYR A 172 -12.26 -0.38 20.61
C TYR A 172 -12.61 -0.11 22.08
N TYR A 173 -12.56 1.15 22.52
CA TYR A 173 -12.89 1.49 23.90
C TYR A 173 -14.38 1.30 24.21
N GLU A 174 -15.28 1.57 23.26
CA GLU A 174 -16.71 1.37 23.45
C GLU A 174 -17.07 -0.12 23.58
N HIS A 175 -16.55 -0.96 22.68
CA HIS A 175 -17.00 -2.35 22.54
C HIS A 175 -16.10 -3.37 23.22
N GLN A 176 -14.78 -3.25 23.05
CA GLN A 176 -13.81 -4.23 23.55
C GLN A 176 -13.43 -3.93 25.00
N ALA A 177 -12.98 -2.71 25.29
CA ALA A 177 -12.54 -2.33 26.64
C ALA A 177 -13.71 -1.92 27.57
N ARG A 178 -14.92 -1.76 27.03
CA ARG A 178 -16.14 -1.30 27.74
C ARG A 178 -15.92 0.00 28.55
N ASN A 179 -15.02 0.86 28.07
CA ASN A 179 -14.70 2.16 28.63
C ASN A 179 -15.29 3.27 27.77
N CYS A 180 -16.58 3.57 27.99
CA CYS A 180 -17.28 4.61 27.25
C CYS A 180 -16.73 6.02 27.50
N GLU A 181 -16.12 6.28 28.67
CA GLU A 181 -15.54 7.58 28.99
C GLU A 181 -14.32 7.86 28.11
N GLU A 182 -13.46 6.85 27.92
CA GLU A 182 -12.29 7.00 27.05
C GLU A 182 -12.69 7.08 25.57
N ALA A 183 -13.67 6.27 25.14
CA ALA A 183 -14.22 6.37 23.79
C ALA A 183 -14.78 7.78 23.51
N TYR A 184 -15.41 8.41 24.49
CA TYR A 184 -15.96 9.76 24.38
C TYR A 184 -14.86 10.81 24.25
N LYS A 185 -13.80 10.73 25.08
CA LYS A 185 -12.65 11.65 24.99
C LYS A 185 -12.01 11.64 23.61
N ILE A 186 -11.82 10.45 23.03
CA ILE A 186 -11.21 10.29 21.70
C ILE A 186 -12.09 10.91 20.62
N CYS A 187 -13.41 10.71 20.68
CA CYS A 187 -14.33 11.36 19.74
C CYS A 187 -14.28 12.90 19.85
N LEU A 188 -14.19 13.44 21.06
CA LEU A 188 -14.05 14.88 21.27
C LEU A 188 -12.73 15.42 20.74
N GLU A 189 -11.63 14.70 20.92
CA GLU A 189 -10.33 15.10 20.37
C GLU A 189 -10.39 15.15 18.83
N ALA A 190 -11.01 14.15 18.19
CA ALA A 190 -11.23 14.14 16.76
C ALA A 190 -12.04 15.37 16.30
N GLN A 191 -13.15 15.66 16.99
CA GLN A 191 -14.00 16.80 16.68
C GLN A 191 -13.24 18.13 16.82
N LYS A 192 -12.42 18.27 17.87
CA LYS A 192 -11.59 19.46 18.08
C LYS A 192 -10.55 19.65 16.97
N ARG A 193 -9.86 18.58 16.56
CA ARG A 193 -8.87 18.64 15.47
C ARG A 193 -9.53 18.96 14.13
N ILE A 194 -10.70 18.39 13.83
CA ILE A 194 -11.48 18.74 12.63
C ILE A 194 -11.83 20.22 12.63
N SER A 195 -12.38 20.73 13.74
CA SER A 195 -12.77 22.15 13.87
C SER A 195 -11.58 23.09 13.66
N LEU A 196 -10.40 22.75 14.19
CA LEU A 196 -9.18 23.54 14.00
C LEU A 196 -8.74 23.58 12.53
N LEU A 197 -8.79 22.44 11.84
CA LEU A 197 -8.44 22.36 10.42
C LEU A 197 -9.43 23.13 9.54
N GLU A 198 -10.72 23.07 9.87
CA GLU A 198 -11.77 23.84 9.17
C GLU A 198 -11.56 25.35 9.33
N GLN A 199 -11.16 25.82 10.52
CA GLN A 199 -10.79 27.23 10.74
C GLN A 199 -9.59 27.68 9.89
N LEU A 200 -8.71 26.75 9.52
CA LEU A 200 -7.58 26.97 8.62
C LEU A 200 -7.94 26.78 7.14
N GLY A 201 -9.24 26.67 6.80
CA GLY A 201 -9.72 26.47 5.44
C GLY A 201 -9.51 25.06 4.88
N LYS A 202 -9.17 24.09 5.74
CA LYS A 202 -9.02 22.68 5.34
C LYS A 202 -10.27 21.90 5.73
N HIS A 203 -10.76 21.07 4.82
CA HIS A 203 -11.89 20.18 5.07
C HIS A 203 -11.40 18.72 5.07
N PRO A 204 -10.88 18.21 6.20
CA PRO A 204 -10.23 16.90 6.26
C PRO A 204 -11.21 15.72 6.19
N VAL A 205 -12.51 15.98 6.37
CA VAL A 205 -13.56 14.96 6.46
C VAL A 205 -14.81 15.42 5.72
N SER A 206 -15.61 14.47 5.24
CA SER A 206 -16.91 14.76 4.63
C SER A 206 -17.96 15.14 5.67
N ILE A 207 -19.05 15.78 5.21
CA ILE A 207 -20.21 16.10 6.05
C ILE A 207 -20.78 14.83 6.70
N VAL A 208 -20.83 13.72 5.96
CA VAL A 208 -21.33 12.41 6.44
C VAL A 208 -20.46 11.88 7.58
N GLN A 209 -19.13 11.95 7.44
CA GLN A 209 -18.20 11.54 8.49
C GLN A 209 -18.36 12.40 9.76
N LYS A 210 -18.52 13.71 9.60
CA LYS A 210 -18.75 14.64 10.72
C LYS A 210 -20.06 14.33 11.46
N GLN A 211 -21.14 14.07 10.73
CA GLN A 211 -22.41 13.67 11.31
C GLN A 211 -22.31 12.34 12.05
N ALA A 212 -21.61 11.34 11.47
CA ALA A 212 -21.38 10.05 12.12
C ALA A 212 -20.60 10.19 13.44
N LEU A 213 -19.59 11.07 13.48
CA LEU A 213 -18.84 11.38 14.69
C LEU A 213 -19.72 12.04 15.76
N THR A 214 -20.51 13.05 15.39
CA THR A 214 -21.46 13.71 16.30
C THR A 214 -22.48 12.72 16.88
N HIS A 215 -23.09 11.88 16.03
CA HIS A 215 -24.01 10.83 16.48
C HIS A 215 -23.37 9.86 17.48
N ARG A 216 -22.08 9.51 17.30
CA ARG A 216 -21.34 8.66 18.25
C ARG A 216 -21.12 9.37 19.58
N ILE A 217 -20.75 10.65 19.56
CA ILE A 217 -20.59 11.49 20.76
C ILE A 217 -21.89 11.53 21.56
N ASP A 218 -23.04 11.77 20.91
CA ASP A 218 -24.35 11.83 21.56
C ASP A 218 -24.76 10.48 22.17
N ARG A 219 -24.47 9.39 21.46
CA ARG A 219 -24.72 8.02 21.94
C ARG A 219 -23.87 7.71 23.18
N LEU A 220 -22.57 8.02 23.14
CA LEU A 220 -21.65 7.80 24.26
C LEU A 220 -22.03 8.65 25.48
N THR A 221 -22.42 9.90 25.26
CA THR A 221 -22.91 10.80 26.32
C THR A 221 -24.10 10.20 27.06
N ARG A 222 -25.09 9.68 26.32
CA ARG A 222 -26.25 8.99 26.90
C ARG A 222 -25.84 7.76 27.72
N LYS A 223 -24.98 6.90 27.18
CA LYS A 223 -24.46 5.70 27.88
C LYS A 223 -23.75 6.05 29.19
N ILE A 224 -22.90 7.09 29.18
CA ILE A 224 -22.16 7.54 30.37
C ILE A 224 -23.13 8.05 31.44
N ARG A 225 -24.14 8.86 31.06
CA ARG A 225 -25.16 9.36 31.99
C ARG A 225 -25.94 8.21 32.63
N THR A 226 -26.41 7.25 31.85
CA THR A 226 -27.13 6.07 32.36
C THR A 226 -26.26 5.27 33.34
N LYS A 227 -24.99 5.01 33.00
CA LYS A 227 -24.05 4.27 33.87
C LYS A 227 -23.75 5.01 35.19
N ARG A 228 -23.73 6.35 35.19
CA ARG A 228 -23.56 7.16 36.41
C ARG A 228 -24.79 7.15 37.29
N ASN A 229 -25.98 7.18 36.70
CA ASN A 229 -27.24 7.11 37.44
C ASN A 229 -27.47 5.73 38.09
N LEU A 230 -26.95 4.64 37.49
CA LEU A 230 -26.98 3.29 38.07
C LEU A 230 -25.98 3.06 39.21
N LYS A 231 -25.03 3.97 39.42
CA LYS A 231 -24.01 3.91 40.49
C LYS A 231 -24.34 4.80 41.69
N ARG A 232 -25.42 5.57 41.61
CA ARG A 232 -25.98 6.37 42.70
C ARG A 232 -27.15 5.61 43.31
#